data_AF-A0A1B6H5C4-F1
#
_entry.id   AF-A0A1B6H5C4-F1
#
_cell.length_a   1.000
_cell.length_b   1.000
_cell.length_c   1.000
_cell.angle_alpha   90.00
_cell.angle_beta   90.00
_cell.angle_gamma   90.00
#
_symmetry.space_group_name_H-M   'P 1'
#
loop_
_entity.id
_entity.type
_entity.pdbx_description
1 polymer ?
#
loop_
_entity_poly.entity_id
_entity_poly.type
_entity_poly.pdbx_seq_one_letter_code
_entity_poly.pdbx_strand_id
1 'polypeptide(L)'
;DSVDDQGLRPIQIAVEAGDLKCCQILLENGACYNSVETIPGSEGVNNLLENIEQAFFFASKGYIEILKLFMQVVDKENYHLLNVFLNCTNSEGKTLIAAAVANGHFEVVRNLVKLRTGTSLSELVKVHTLYEKTVME
;
A
#
# COMPACT_ATOMS: atom_id res chain seq x y z
N ASP A 1 1.62 13.25 11.74
CA ASP A 1 2.00 12.50 12.95
C ASP A 1 2.73 13.38 13.93
N SER A 2 2.30 13.30 15.18
CA SER A 2 3.05 13.80 16.35
C SER A 2 4.29 12.93 16.57
N VAL A 3 5.28 13.47 17.28
CA VAL A 3 6.50 12.76 17.69
C VAL A 3 6.61 12.74 19.20
N ASP A 4 7.36 11.79 19.74
CA ASP A 4 7.75 11.76 21.15
C ASP A 4 8.87 12.79 21.46
N ASP A 5 9.36 12.79 22.70
CA ASP A 5 10.42 13.69 23.15
C ASP A 5 11.78 13.45 22.46
N GLN A 6 11.93 12.31 21.75
CA GLN A 6 13.10 11.97 20.94
C GLN A 6 12.90 12.26 19.44
N GLY A 7 11.74 12.79 19.05
CA GLY A 7 11.42 13.06 17.66
C GLY A 7 10.96 11.82 16.87
N LEU A 8 10.70 10.70 17.56
CA LEU A 8 10.22 9.47 16.93
C LEU A 8 8.70 9.49 16.79
N ARG A 9 8.23 9.08 15.61
CA ARG A 9 6.81 8.84 15.35
C ARG A 9 6.40 7.49 15.95
N PRO A 10 5.11 7.31 16.30
CA PRO A 10 4.60 6.02 16.77
C PRO A 10 4.95 4.84 15.88
N ILE A 11 4.98 5.03 14.55
CA ILE A 11 5.35 3.98 13.59
C ILE A 11 6.82 3.59 13.68
N GLN A 12 7.72 4.55 13.96
CA GLN A 12 9.15 4.25 14.10
C GLN A 12 9.39 3.40 15.35
N ILE A 13 8.72 3.73 16.46
CA ILE A 13 8.78 2.93 17.70
C ILE A 13 8.25 1.51 17.46
N ALA A 14 7.12 1.36 16.75
CA ALA A 14 6.56 0.05 16.43
C ALA A 14 7.47 -0.78 15.52
N VAL A 15 8.12 -0.13 14.55
CA VAL A 15 9.07 -0.76 13.64
C VAL A 15 10.31 -1.20 14.42
N GLU A 16 10.93 -0.32 15.22
CA GLU A 16 12.08 -0.64 16.09
C GLU A 16 11.81 -1.84 17.02
N ALA A 17 10.57 -1.98 17.50
CA ALA A 17 10.14 -3.11 18.32
C ALA A 17 9.86 -4.41 17.54
N GLY A 18 9.85 -4.37 16.20
CA GLY A 18 9.44 -5.50 15.35
C GLY A 18 7.94 -5.82 15.44
N ASP A 19 7.12 -4.91 15.97
CA ASP A 19 5.70 -5.14 16.21
C ASP A 19 4.88 -4.93 14.93
N LEU A 20 4.77 -6.01 14.16
CA LEU A 20 4.00 -6.05 12.92
C LEU A 20 2.55 -5.59 13.13
N LYS A 21 1.91 -5.92 14.25
CA LYS A 21 0.49 -5.61 14.44
C LYS A 21 0.32 -4.12 14.72
N CYS A 22 1.16 -3.53 15.55
CA CYS A 22 1.17 -2.08 15.76
C CYS A 22 1.48 -1.33 14.46
N CYS A 23 2.43 -1.82 13.65
CA CYS A 23 2.72 -1.23 12.34
C CYS A 23 1.47 -1.20 11.44
N GLN A 24 0.79 -2.34 11.29
CA GLN A 24 -0.44 -2.44 10.49
C GLN A 24 -1.52 -1.46 10.97
N ILE A 25 -1.76 -1.38 12.27
CA ILE A 25 -2.79 -0.49 12.84
C ILE A 25 -2.47 0.99 12.54
N LEU A 26 -1.22 1.40 12.77
CA LEU A 26 -0.81 2.78 12.54
C LEU A 26 -0.92 3.16 11.06
N LEU A 27 -0.44 2.30 10.17
CA LEU A 27 -0.47 2.51 8.72
C LEU A 27 -1.91 2.51 8.17
N GLU A 28 -2.77 1.60 8.66
CA GLU A 28 -4.21 1.59 8.34
C GLU A 28 -4.91 2.90 8.72
N ASN A 29 -4.42 3.59 9.76
CA ASN A 29 -4.91 4.88 10.22
C ASN A 29 -4.19 6.09 9.58
N GLY A 30 -3.42 5.87 8.52
CA GLY A 30 -2.81 6.94 7.75
C GLY A 30 -1.45 7.42 8.26
N ALA A 31 -0.78 6.64 9.11
CA ALA A 31 0.61 6.92 9.46
C ALA A 31 1.49 6.94 8.19
N CYS A 32 2.51 7.79 8.24
CA CYS A 32 3.51 7.87 7.20
C CYS A 32 4.47 6.68 7.30
N TYR A 33 4.56 5.83 6.27
CA TYR A 33 5.35 4.58 6.34
C TYR A 33 6.87 4.78 6.29
N ASN A 34 7.29 6.02 5.97
CA ASN A 34 8.58 6.35 5.37
C ASN A 34 9.80 5.62 5.97
N SER A 35 10.70 5.27 5.06
CA SER A 35 11.91 4.43 5.18
C SER A 35 12.48 4.30 6.59
N VAL A 36 12.11 3.21 7.23
CA VAL A 36 12.84 2.68 8.38
C VAL A 36 13.83 1.67 7.80
N GLU A 37 15.08 1.70 8.25
CA GLU A 37 16.07 0.71 7.85
C GLU A 37 15.55 -0.69 8.16
N THR A 38 15.89 -1.66 7.31
CA THR A 38 15.57 -3.07 7.55
C THR A 38 16.01 -3.47 8.95
N ILE A 39 15.09 -3.99 9.75
CA ILE A 39 15.40 -4.40 11.12
C ILE A 39 15.72 -5.89 11.12
N PRO A 40 16.94 -6.29 11.54
CA PRO A 40 17.29 -7.70 11.66
C PRO A 40 16.30 -8.46 12.55
N GLY A 41 15.85 -9.62 12.10
CA GLY A 41 14.90 -10.46 12.84
C GLY A 41 13.43 -10.03 12.76
N SER A 42 13.09 -8.96 12.03
CA SER A 42 11.71 -8.47 11.87
C SER A 42 11.18 -8.65 10.44
N GLU A 43 11.31 -9.87 9.89
CA GLU A 43 10.94 -10.20 8.51
C GLU A 43 9.53 -9.74 8.12
N GLY A 44 8.54 -9.91 9.02
CA GLY A 44 7.17 -9.48 8.76
C GLY A 44 7.01 -7.96 8.59
N VAL A 45 7.72 -7.17 9.41
CA VAL A 45 7.71 -5.70 9.31
C VAL A 45 8.44 -5.25 8.05
N ASN A 46 9.61 -5.82 7.77
CA ASN A 46 10.38 -5.50 6.57
C ASN A 46 9.58 -5.80 5.30
N ASN A 47 8.97 -6.99 5.21
CA ASN A 47 8.11 -7.37 4.08
C ASN A 47 6.91 -6.42 3.94
N LEU A 48 6.29 -5.99 5.04
CA LEU A 48 5.17 -5.04 4.99
C LEU A 48 5.63 -3.70 4.38
N LEU A 49 6.74 -3.15 4.87
CA LEU A 49 7.26 -1.86 4.41
C LEU A 49 7.73 -1.90 2.96
N GLU A 50 8.41 -2.99 2.55
CA GLU A 50 8.82 -3.20 1.15
C GLU A 50 7.63 -3.27 0.19
N ASN A 51 6.57 -3.99 0.58
CA ASN A 51 5.34 -4.05 -0.22
C ASN A 51 4.65 -2.68 -0.32
N ILE A 52 4.67 -1.87 0.74
CA ILE A 52 4.12 -0.51 0.72
C ILE A 52 4.93 0.38 -0.22
N GLU A 53 6.25 0.36 -0.11
CA GLU A 53 7.16 1.08 -1.01
C GLU A 53 6.90 0.70 -2.48
N GLN A 54 6.77 -0.60 -2.75
CA GLN A 54 6.48 -1.10 -4.10
C GLN A 54 5.09 -0.64 -4.60
N ALA A 55 4.07 -0.63 -3.73
CA ALA A 55 2.75 -0.11 -4.09
C ALA A 55 2.80 1.38 -4.45
N PHE A 56 3.55 2.19 -3.69
CA PHE A 56 3.77 3.61 -3.99
C PHE A 56 4.52 3.80 -5.31
N PHE A 57 5.55 3.00 -5.56
CA PHE A 57 6.26 2.99 -6.83
C PHE A 57 5.30 2.73 -7.99
N PHE A 58 4.51 1.65 -7.94
CA PHE A 58 3.53 1.34 -8.99
C PHE A 58 2.48 2.43 -9.18
N ALA A 59 1.94 2.99 -8.09
CA ALA A 59 0.97 4.07 -8.17
C ALA A 59 1.56 5.33 -8.83
N SER A 60 2.80 5.69 -8.49
CA SER A 60 3.50 6.86 -9.03
C SER A 60 3.92 6.72 -10.50
N LYS A 61 4.00 5.48 -11.01
CA LYS A 61 4.35 5.17 -12.41
C LYS A 61 3.14 4.80 -13.27
N GLY A 62 1.96 4.65 -12.66
CA GLY A 62 0.75 4.28 -13.37
C GLY A 62 0.66 2.79 -13.70
N TYR A 63 1.39 1.94 -12.98
CA TYR A 63 1.47 0.50 -13.24
C TYR A 63 0.26 -0.23 -12.64
N ILE A 64 -0.49 -0.94 -13.48
CA ILE A 64 -1.67 -1.73 -13.08
C ILE A 64 -1.26 -2.97 -12.26
N GLU A 65 0.01 -3.35 -12.31
CA GLU A 65 0.67 -4.36 -11.49
C GLU A 65 0.46 -4.17 -9.98
N ILE A 66 0.08 -2.98 -9.52
CA ILE A 66 -0.36 -2.76 -8.14
C ILE A 66 -1.49 -3.71 -7.72
N LEU A 67 -2.38 -4.09 -8.65
CA LEU A 67 -3.44 -5.06 -8.37
C LEU A 67 -2.90 -6.48 -8.20
N LYS A 68 -1.84 -6.84 -8.93
CA LYS A 68 -1.15 -8.13 -8.80
C LYS A 68 -0.40 -8.19 -7.47
N LEU A 69 0.27 -7.11 -7.08
CA LEU A 69 0.90 -6.98 -5.76
C LEU A 69 -0.13 -7.20 -4.65
N PHE A 70 -1.27 -6.50 -4.70
CA PHE A 70 -2.33 -6.69 -3.70
C PHE A 70 -2.86 -8.12 -3.66
N MET A 71 -3.00 -8.80 -4.79
CA MET A 71 -3.39 -10.22 -4.81
C MET A 71 -2.34 -11.17 -4.22
N GLN A 72 -1.06 -10.79 -4.23
CA GLN A 72 0.01 -11.60 -3.67
C GLN A 72 0.11 -11.46 -2.15
N VAL A 73 -0.23 -10.29 -1.61
CA VAL A 73 -0.05 -9.95 -0.19
C VAL A 73 -1.36 -9.96 0.61
N VAL A 74 -2.51 -9.93 -0.07
CA VAL A 74 -3.84 -9.93 0.55
C VAL A 74 -4.64 -11.17 0.14
N ASP A 75 -5.15 -11.88 1.14
CA ASP A 75 -6.05 -13.03 1.04
C ASP A 75 -7.35 -12.81 1.86
N LYS A 76 -8.12 -13.88 2.05
CA LYS A 76 -9.41 -13.83 2.76
C LYS A 76 -9.25 -13.61 4.27
N GLU A 77 -8.16 -14.05 4.87
CA GLU A 77 -7.90 -14.00 6.31
C GLU A 77 -7.28 -12.66 6.71
N ASN A 78 -6.53 -12.03 5.81
CA ASN A 78 -5.84 -10.76 6.06
C ASN A 78 -6.37 -9.59 5.20
N TYR A 79 -7.61 -9.66 4.70
CA TYR A 79 -8.18 -8.63 3.80
C TYR A 79 -8.08 -7.19 4.32
N HIS A 80 -8.06 -7.01 5.65
CA HIS A 80 -7.82 -5.71 6.30
C HIS A 80 -6.49 -5.05 5.90
N LEU A 81 -5.48 -5.82 5.48
CA LEU A 81 -4.22 -5.28 4.95
C LEU A 81 -4.42 -4.40 3.74
N LEU A 82 -5.50 -4.59 2.97
CA LEU A 82 -5.80 -3.68 1.88
C LEU A 82 -5.97 -2.22 2.38
N ASN A 83 -6.56 -2.02 3.56
CA ASN A 83 -6.69 -0.68 4.15
C ASN A 83 -5.34 -0.09 4.53
N VAL A 84 -4.38 -0.91 4.96
CA VAL A 84 -3.00 -0.49 5.22
C VAL A 84 -2.41 0.19 3.98
N PHE A 85 -2.46 -0.48 2.82
CA PHE A 85 -1.96 0.07 1.56
C PHE A 85 -2.74 1.32 1.12
N LEU A 86 -4.08 1.30 1.24
CA LEU A 86 -4.93 2.37 0.74
C LEU A 86 -4.89 3.66 1.59
N ASN A 87 -4.56 3.56 2.88
CA ASN A 87 -4.64 4.68 3.81
C ASN A 87 -3.29 5.24 4.24
N CYS A 88 -2.23 4.43 4.30
CA CYS A 88 -0.91 4.95 4.66
C CYS A 88 -0.42 6.03 3.69
N THR A 89 0.51 6.85 4.14
CA THR A 89 1.06 7.94 3.34
C THR A 89 2.56 7.81 3.13
N ASN A 90 3.06 8.31 2.00
CA ASN A 90 4.50 8.49 1.79
C ASN A 90 5.04 9.71 2.57
N SER A 91 6.34 9.98 2.41
CA SER A 91 7.05 11.13 3.01
C SER A 91 6.44 12.50 2.67
N GLU A 92 5.73 12.60 1.55
CA GLU A 92 5.02 13.81 1.12
C GLU A 92 3.60 13.90 1.70
N GLY A 93 3.17 12.95 2.52
CA GLY A 93 1.82 12.87 3.07
C GLY A 93 0.76 12.42 2.04
N LYS A 94 1.18 11.84 0.91
CA LYS A 94 0.26 11.36 -0.15
C LYS A 94 -0.10 9.90 0.10
N THR A 95 -1.38 9.56 -0.03
CA THR A 95 -1.82 8.17 -0.20
C THR A 95 -1.51 7.67 -1.62
N LEU A 96 -1.69 6.37 -1.89
CA LEU A 96 -1.55 5.82 -3.24
C LEU A 96 -2.42 6.56 -4.27
N ILE A 97 -3.67 6.88 -3.92
CA ILE A 97 -4.58 7.63 -4.79
C ILE A 97 -4.01 9.02 -5.06
N ALA A 98 -3.55 9.73 -4.03
CA ALA A 98 -2.99 11.07 -4.19
C ALA A 98 -1.69 11.06 -5.02
N ALA A 99 -0.84 10.04 -4.86
CA ALA A 99 0.36 9.86 -5.65
C ALA A 99 0.04 9.60 -7.13
N ALA A 100 -0.93 8.73 -7.44
CA ALA A 100 -1.37 8.47 -8.80
C ALA A 100 -2.05 9.69 -9.45
N VAL A 101 -2.88 10.43 -8.70
CA VAL A 101 -3.51 11.68 -9.16
C VAL A 101 -2.45 12.74 -9.49
N ALA A 102 -1.48 12.95 -8.61
CA ALA A 102 -0.42 13.94 -8.80
C ALA A 102 0.40 13.70 -10.08
N ASN A 103 0.45 12.45 -10.57
CA ASN A 103 1.15 12.05 -11.78
C ASN A 103 0.22 11.79 -12.98
N GLY A 104 -1.09 12.03 -12.86
CA GLY A 104 -2.06 11.89 -13.96
C GLY A 104 -2.42 10.45 -14.34
N HIS A 105 -2.17 9.47 -13.48
CA HIS A 105 -2.41 8.05 -13.76
C HIS A 105 -3.87 7.62 -13.47
N PHE A 106 -4.81 8.12 -14.27
CA PHE A 106 -6.25 7.96 -14.03
C PHE A 106 -6.75 6.51 -14.00
N GLU A 107 -6.10 5.58 -14.70
CA GLU A 107 -6.47 4.18 -14.67
C GLU A 107 -6.18 3.52 -13.31
N VAL A 108 -4.97 3.77 -12.76
CA VAL A 108 -4.63 3.39 -11.40
C VAL A 108 -5.58 4.03 -10.39
N VAL A 109 -5.84 5.35 -10.53
CA VAL A 109 -6.79 6.07 -9.67
C VAL A 109 -8.16 5.40 -9.68
N ARG A 110 -8.69 5.06 -10.87
CA ARG A 110 -9.98 4.39 -11.01
C ARG A 110 -10.01 3.06 -10.27
N ASN A 111 -8.96 2.24 -10.41
CA ASN A 111 -8.88 0.94 -9.75
C ASN A 111 -8.78 1.08 -8.23
N LEU A 112 -7.95 2.01 -7.73
CA LEU A 112 -7.82 2.27 -6.29
C LEU A 112 -9.12 2.81 -5.67
N VAL A 113 -9.86 3.68 -6.37
CA VAL A 113 -11.18 4.16 -5.92
C VAL A 113 -12.21 3.02 -5.88
N LYS A 114 -12.20 2.14 -6.89
CA LYS A 114 -13.06 0.94 -6.90
C LYS A 114 -12.78 0.03 -5.70
N LEU A 115 -11.51 -0.21 -5.38
CA LEU A 115 -11.12 -0.97 -4.17
C LEU A 115 -11.65 -0.30 -2.90
N ARG A 116 -11.44 1.02 -2.77
CA ARG A 116 -11.90 1.78 -1.59
C ARG A 116 -13.43 1.81 -1.44
N THR A 117 -14.16 1.67 -2.54
CA THR A 117 -15.64 1.63 -2.56
C THR A 117 -16.20 0.20 -2.52
N GLY A 118 -15.36 -0.81 -2.30
CA GLY A 118 -15.78 -2.19 -2.02
C GLY A 118 -15.77 -3.13 -3.23
N THR A 119 -15.26 -2.70 -4.39
CA THR A 119 -15.04 -3.63 -5.51
C THR A 119 -13.95 -4.63 -5.14
N SER A 120 -14.16 -5.92 -5.37
CA SER A 120 -13.18 -6.94 -5.00
C SER A 120 -11.95 -6.92 -5.93
N LEU A 121 -10.76 -7.25 -5.38
CA LEU A 121 -9.52 -7.41 -6.17
C LEU A 121 -9.70 -8.38 -7.34
N SER A 122 -10.38 -9.51 -7.08
CA SER A 122 -10.60 -10.55 -8.08
C SER A 122 -11.42 -10.08 -9.29
N GLU A 123 -12.32 -9.12 -9.08
CA GLU A 123 -13.14 -8.54 -10.15
C GLU A 123 -12.30 -7.61 -11.02
N LEU A 124 -11.48 -6.75 -10.41
CA LEU A 124 -10.62 -5.81 -11.14
C LEU A 124 -9.58 -6.52 -12.00
N VAL A 125 -8.94 -7.57 -11.49
CA VAL A 125 -7.90 -8.30 -12.24
C VAL A 125 -8.49 -9.09 -13.42
N LYS A 126 -9.70 -9.63 -13.28
CA LYS A 126 -10.41 -10.27 -14.40
C LYS A 126 -10.66 -9.30 -15.55
N VAL A 127 -11.12 -8.09 -15.25
CA VAL A 127 -11.38 -7.05 -16.26
C VAL A 127 -10.10 -6.73 -17.05
N HIS A 128 -8.98 -6.56 -16.36
CA HIS A 128 -7.68 -6.30 -17.01
C HIS A 128 -7.21 -7.46 -17.89
N THR A 129 -7.32 -8.69 -17.37
CA THR A 129 -6.88 -9.89 -18.10
C THR A 129 -7.72 -10.11 -19.36
N LEU A 130 -9.02 -9.80 -19.32
CA LEU A 130 -9.89 -9.87 -20.49
C LEU A 130 -9.55 -8.78 -21.51
N TYR A 131 -9.30 -7.56 -21.06
CA TYR A 131 -8.95 -6.45 -21.94
C TYR A 131 -7.64 -6.71 -22.70
N GLU A 132 -6.59 -7.19 -22.01
CA GLU A 132 -5.31 -7.54 -22.65
C GLU A 132 -5.47 -8.59 -23.75
N LYS A 133 -6.33 -9.60 -23.54
CA LYS A 133 -6.60 -10.64 -24.55
C LYS A 133 -7.29 -10.07 -25.79
N THR A 134 -8.29 -9.21 -25.62
CA THR A 134 -9.08 -8.67 -26.75
C THR A 134 -8.31 -7.66 -27.60
N VAL A 135 -7.26 -7.00 -27.07
CA VAL A 135 -6.44 -6.03 -27.82
C VAL A 135 -5.30 -6.72 -28.60
N MET A 136 -4.93 -7.94 -28.22
CA MET A 136 -3.87 -8.72 -28.88
C MET A 136 -4.38 -9.74 -29.91
N GLU A 137 -5.70 -9.89 -30.06
CA GLU A 137 -6.37 -10.69 -31.10
C GLU A 137 -6.85 -9.81 -32.26
#